data_AF-A0A7S4T682-F1
#
_entry.id   AF-A0A7S4T682-F1
#
_cell.length_a   1.000
_cell.length_b   1.000
_cell.length_c   1.000
_cell.angle_alpha   90.00
_cell.angle_beta   90.00
_cell.angle_gamma   90.00
#
_symmetry.space_group_name_H-M   'P 1'
#
loop_
_entity.id
_entity.type
_entity.pdbx_description
1 polymer ?
#
loop_
_entity_poly.entity_id
_entity_poly.type
_entity_poly.pdbx_seq_one_letter_code
_entity_poly.pdbx_strand_id
1 'polypeptide(L)'
;LTYDVYYEYINPELKMRRERLRKLFFQVVREFERRNQPGNGATDEAGEKADEAGGRRVDIDRINSCMGRLLERKYFESVPPEHEIISLATAINSYTSDRSIATDDLYQCVNRCVASNNIEGVILLRVSKFFTGVFALFMGFLAVFLQTLGFSLGWVYMTMGVIIGSAVGPASITILMEKANGMFVGAGAIGGLIIGLIGWFTKAKVDSDEVTYDSLGKDWPWVVGNLCAILSGLFIALVGSLAMPDEDFKWEQLNERIPLVDDIEPPKDAQETDDKLQTQVKIAIGASLVLTFVLLILWPLPLHGSAGVFNESSFT
;
A
#
# COMPACT_ATOMS: atom_id res chain seq x y z
N LEU A 1 9.26 -8.96 -4.68
CA LEU A 1 9.52 -8.45 -6.05
C LEU A 1 8.46 -7.39 -6.31
N THR A 2 8.83 -6.12 -6.37
CA THR A 2 7.90 -5.01 -6.65
C THR A 2 7.50 -5.01 -8.11
N TYR A 3 6.31 -4.45 -8.40
CA TYR A 3 5.78 -4.23 -9.74
C TYR A 3 6.84 -3.65 -10.68
N ASP A 4 7.55 -2.61 -10.23
CA ASP A 4 8.56 -1.91 -11.01
C ASP A 4 9.70 -2.81 -11.49
N VAL A 5 10.17 -3.75 -10.66
CA VAL A 5 11.27 -4.65 -11.03
C VAL A 5 10.86 -5.60 -12.17
N TYR A 6 9.60 -6.04 -12.19
CA TYR A 6 9.10 -6.90 -13.26
C TYR A 6 9.03 -6.14 -14.59
N TYR A 7 8.51 -4.92 -14.59
CA TYR A 7 8.38 -4.13 -15.82
C TYR A 7 9.69 -3.53 -16.29
N GLU A 8 10.59 -3.16 -15.38
CA GLU A 8 11.85 -2.51 -15.74
C GLU A 8 12.89 -3.52 -16.25
N TYR A 9 12.91 -4.73 -15.67
CA TYR A 9 13.97 -5.69 -15.95
C TYR A 9 13.51 -7.00 -16.62
N ILE A 10 12.25 -7.41 -16.44
CA ILE A 10 11.77 -8.70 -16.97
C ILE A 10 11.01 -8.50 -18.28
N ASN A 11 10.06 -7.55 -18.34
CA ASN A 11 9.23 -7.30 -19.53
C ASN A 11 9.00 -5.79 -19.80
N PRO A 12 10.01 -5.06 -20.31
CA PRO A 12 9.89 -3.62 -20.61
C PRO A 12 8.91 -3.30 -21.74
N GLU A 13 8.66 -4.27 -22.63
CA GLU A 13 7.72 -4.13 -23.74
C GLU A 13 6.28 -3.88 -23.27
N LEU A 14 5.90 -4.43 -22.12
CA LEU A 14 4.55 -4.29 -21.55
C LEU A 14 4.32 -2.87 -21.03
N LYS A 15 5.31 -2.27 -20.36
CA LYS A 15 5.27 -0.87 -19.93
C LYS A 15 5.15 0.08 -21.11
N MET A 16 5.97 -0.14 -22.15
CA MET A 16 5.91 0.65 -23.38
C MET A 16 4.59 0.51 -24.13
N ARG A 17 4.00 -0.69 -24.15
CA ARG A 17 2.68 -0.94 -24.74
C ARG A 17 1.59 -0.16 -24.01
N ARG A 18 1.58 -0.21 -22.67
CA ARG A 18 0.62 0.53 -21.83
C ARG A 18 0.74 2.04 -22.01
N GLU A 19 1.96 2.60 -21.95
CA GLU A 19 2.17 4.04 -22.18
C GLU A 19 1.71 4.47 -23.57
N ARG A 20 1.92 3.63 -24.59
CA ARG A 20 1.45 3.88 -25.95
C ARG A 20 -0.08 3.89 -26.03
N LEU A 21 -0.75 2.89 -25.45
CA LEU A 21 -2.21 2.79 -25.43
C LEU A 21 -2.83 3.97 -24.67
N ARG A 22 -2.27 4.32 -23.50
CA ARG A 22 -2.68 5.50 -22.72
C ARG A 22 -2.57 6.78 -23.53
N LYS A 23 -1.41 7.04 -24.15
CA LYS A 23 -1.20 8.21 -25.03
C LYS A 23 -2.18 8.24 -26.18
N LEU A 24 -2.44 7.09 -26.81
CA LEU A 24 -3.35 6.99 -27.95
C LEU A 24 -4.80 7.30 -27.54
N PHE A 25 -5.25 6.76 -26.40
CA PHE A 25 -6.58 7.06 -25.87
C PHE A 25 -6.77 8.56 -25.59
N PHE A 26 -5.87 9.16 -24.80
CA PHE A 26 -5.98 10.58 -24.45
C PHE A 26 -5.85 11.49 -25.67
N GLN A 27 -5.07 11.13 -26.69
CA GLN A 27 -5.04 11.86 -27.97
C GLN A 27 -6.38 11.83 -28.69
N VAL A 28 -7.02 10.66 -28.77
CA VAL A 28 -8.33 10.52 -29.43
C VAL A 28 -9.39 11.31 -28.68
N VAL A 29 -9.44 11.23 -27.35
CA VAL A 29 -10.43 11.98 -26.56
C VAL A 29 -10.20 13.50 -26.69
N ARG A 30 -8.96 13.97 -26.64
CA ARG A 30 -8.61 15.41 -26.81
C ARG A 30 -9.04 15.97 -28.16
N GLU A 31 -9.00 15.17 -29.23
CA GLU A 31 -9.49 15.57 -30.56
C GLU A 31 -11.02 15.75 -30.59
N PHE A 32 -11.77 14.96 -29.81
CA PHE A 32 -13.22 15.13 -29.67
C PHE A 32 -13.59 16.35 -28.84
N GLU A 33 -12.77 16.69 -27.85
CA GLU A 33 -12.94 17.89 -27.01
C GLU A 33 -12.65 19.18 -27.80
N ARG A 34 -11.55 19.22 -28.57
CA ARG A 34 -11.14 20.41 -29.35
C ARG A 34 -12.14 20.84 -30.41
N ARG A 35 -12.95 19.90 -30.94
CA ARG A 35 -14.02 20.18 -31.91
C ARG A 35 -15.26 20.83 -31.32
N ASN A 36 -15.33 20.97 -30.00
CA ASN A 36 -16.48 21.53 -29.28
C ASN A 36 -16.27 22.95 -28.73
N GLN A 37 -15.07 23.56 -28.81
CA GLN A 37 -14.90 24.96 -28.43
C GLN A 37 -15.24 25.88 -29.62
N PRO A 38 -16.25 26.77 -29.52
CA PRO A 38 -16.45 27.81 -30.52
C PRO A 38 -15.21 28.71 -30.53
N GLY A 39 -14.66 28.94 -31.71
CA GLY A 39 -13.32 29.49 -31.89
C GLY A 39 -13.02 30.70 -31.01
N ASN A 40 -11.96 30.59 -30.23
CA ASN A 40 -11.17 31.76 -29.86
C ASN A 40 -9.71 31.34 -29.74
N GLY A 41 -8.85 31.96 -30.55
CA GLY A 41 -7.41 31.86 -30.39
C GLY A 41 -7.03 32.59 -29.11
N ALA A 42 -6.84 31.85 -28.03
CA ALA A 42 -6.24 32.34 -26.80
C ALA A 42 -5.24 31.29 -26.31
N THR A 43 -3.97 31.67 -26.43
CA THR A 43 -2.74 31.16 -25.83
C THR A 43 -2.84 29.96 -24.87
N ASP A 44 -1.97 28.99 -25.16
CA ASP A 44 -1.71 27.70 -24.49
C ASP A 44 -1.47 27.74 -22.96
N GLU A 45 -1.54 28.90 -22.30
CA GLU A 45 -1.28 29.07 -20.86
C GLU A 45 -2.55 29.19 -20.01
N ALA A 46 -3.72 29.46 -20.61
CA ALA A 46 -5.00 29.55 -19.88
C ALA A 46 -5.74 28.20 -19.77
N GLY A 47 -5.37 27.21 -20.59
CA GLY A 47 -5.92 25.86 -20.54
C GLY A 47 -5.39 25.02 -19.38
N GLU A 48 -4.24 25.39 -18.82
CA GLU A 48 -3.56 24.65 -17.75
C GLU A 48 -4.14 24.97 -16.35
N LYS A 49 -4.76 26.16 -16.16
CA LYS A 49 -5.39 26.55 -14.89
C LYS A 49 -6.86 26.15 -14.75
N ALA A 50 -7.50 25.72 -15.84
CA ALA A 50 -8.85 25.14 -15.80
C ALA A 50 -8.82 23.61 -15.60
N ASP A 51 -7.62 22.99 -15.63
CA ASP A 51 -7.41 21.54 -15.57
C ASP A 51 -7.55 20.93 -14.16
N GLU A 52 -7.63 21.73 -13.08
CA GLU A 52 -7.56 21.23 -11.69
C GLU A 52 -8.92 21.09 -10.95
N ALA A 53 -10.06 21.53 -11.50
CA ALA A 53 -11.31 21.58 -10.72
C ALA A 53 -12.59 21.08 -11.42
N GLY A 54 -12.51 20.60 -12.66
CA GLY A 54 -13.68 20.12 -13.40
C GLY A 54 -13.30 19.10 -14.45
N GLY A 55 -13.31 17.82 -14.07
CA GLY A 55 -12.95 16.70 -14.94
C GLY A 55 -13.64 16.76 -16.29
N ARG A 56 -12.87 16.55 -17.36
CA ARG A 56 -13.39 16.58 -18.74
C ARG A 56 -14.45 15.49 -18.91
N ARG A 57 -15.56 15.79 -19.57
CA ARG A 57 -16.70 14.88 -19.74
C ARG A 57 -16.97 14.61 -21.22
N VAL A 58 -17.24 13.34 -21.56
CA VAL A 58 -17.61 12.87 -22.89
C VAL A 58 -19.11 12.57 -22.92
N ASP A 59 -19.82 13.08 -23.92
CA ASP A 59 -21.25 12.85 -24.12
C ASP A 59 -21.52 11.41 -24.63
N ILE A 60 -22.53 10.72 -24.07
CA ILE A 60 -22.86 9.32 -24.45
C ILE A 60 -23.09 9.19 -25.95
N ASP A 61 -23.76 10.18 -26.55
CA ASP A 61 -24.15 10.14 -27.96
C ASP A 61 -22.93 10.06 -28.90
N ARG A 62 -21.72 10.39 -28.39
CA ARG A 62 -20.46 10.35 -29.12
C ARG A 62 -19.55 9.17 -28.78
N ILE A 63 -19.88 8.38 -27.76
CA ILE A 63 -19.05 7.24 -27.33
C ILE A 63 -18.85 6.25 -28.48
N ASN A 64 -19.89 5.93 -29.25
CA ASN A 64 -19.79 5.03 -30.40
C ASN A 64 -18.81 5.55 -31.48
N SER A 65 -18.77 6.86 -31.70
CA SER A 65 -17.82 7.48 -32.63
C SER A 65 -16.39 7.48 -32.09
N CYS A 66 -16.23 7.70 -30.78
CA CYS A 66 -14.94 7.59 -30.09
C CYS A 66 -14.36 6.17 -30.19
N MET A 67 -15.19 5.17 -29.89
CA MET A 67 -14.83 3.74 -30.00
C MET A 67 -14.46 3.34 -31.43
N GLY A 68 -15.19 3.85 -32.43
CA GLY A 68 -14.84 3.64 -33.85
C GLY A 68 -13.44 4.13 -34.20
N ARG A 69 -13.02 5.29 -33.69
CA ARG A 69 -11.67 5.82 -33.92
C ARG A 69 -10.58 5.08 -33.15
N LEU A 70 -10.88 4.59 -31.95
CA LEU A 70 -9.97 3.73 -31.20
C LEU A 70 -9.70 2.43 -31.97
N LEU A 71 -10.73 1.86 -32.61
CA LEU A 71 -10.59 0.72 -33.52
C LEU A 71 -9.72 1.06 -34.74
N GLU A 72 -9.96 2.19 -35.42
CA GLU A 72 -9.15 2.64 -36.57
C GLU A 72 -7.66 2.82 -36.22
N ARG A 73 -7.37 3.33 -35.02
CA ARG A 73 -6.01 3.54 -34.54
C ARG A 73 -5.36 2.29 -33.92
N LYS A 74 -5.98 1.11 -34.07
CA LYS A 74 -5.48 -0.18 -33.53
C LYS A 74 -5.27 -0.16 -32.01
N TYR A 75 -6.17 0.48 -31.27
CA TYR A 75 -6.18 0.40 -29.80
C TYR A 75 -6.51 -1.02 -29.31
N PHE A 76 -7.38 -1.74 -30.03
CA PHE A 76 -7.72 -3.14 -29.76
C PHE A 76 -6.89 -4.06 -30.67
N GLU A 77 -6.16 -5.01 -30.07
CA GLU A 77 -5.37 -6.00 -30.84
C GLU A 77 -6.23 -7.07 -31.52
N SER A 78 -7.37 -7.40 -30.91
CA SER A 78 -8.39 -8.29 -31.43
C SER A 78 -9.77 -7.67 -31.23
N VAL A 79 -10.74 -8.03 -32.08
CA VAL A 79 -12.14 -7.65 -31.85
C VAL A 79 -12.58 -8.26 -30.51
N PRO A 80 -13.02 -7.45 -29.52
CA PRO A 80 -13.42 -7.98 -28.23
C PRO A 80 -14.64 -8.90 -28.40
N PRO A 81 -14.68 -10.06 -27.72
CA PRO A 81 -15.83 -10.97 -27.76
C PRO A 81 -17.11 -10.30 -27.24
N GLU A 82 -18.29 -10.78 -27.68
CA GLU A 82 -19.59 -10.14 -27.38
C GLU A 82 -19.85 -9.89 -25.90
N HIS A 83 -19.41 -10.80 -25.01
CA HIS A 83 -19.58 -10.65 -23.57
C HIS A 83 -18.77 -9.48 -22.98
N GLU A 84 -17.60 -9.16 -23.55
CA GLU A 84 -16.79 -8.01 -23.13
C GLU A 84 -17.43 -6.70 -23.60
N ILE A 85 -18.05 -6.69 -24.79
CA ILE A 85 -18.79 -5.53 -25.30
C ILE A 85 -19.99 -5.22 -24.41
N ILE A 86 -20.71 -6.24 -23.96
CA ILE A 86 -21.85 -6.09 -23.02
C ILE A 86 -21.35 -5.58 -21.66
N SER A 87 -20.22 -6.12 -21.18
CA SER A 87 -19.59 -5.68 -19.93
C SER A 87 -19.12 -4.23 -20.00
N LEU A 88 -18.56 -3.81 -21.15
CA LEU A 88 -18.17 -2.44 -21.43
C LEU A 88 -19.37 -1.50 -21.38
N ALA A 89 -20.44 -1.85 -22.10
CA ALA A 89 -21.64 -1.03 -22.15
C ALA A 89 -22.28 -0.88 -20.77
N THR A 90 -22.30 -1.95 -19.98
CA THR A 90 -22.80 -1.94 -18.60
C THR A 90 -21.95 -1.03 -17.70
N ALA A 91 -20.62 -1.11 -17.80
CA ALA A 91 -19.70 -0.26 -17.05
C ALA A 91 -19.84 1.22 -17.44
N ILE A 92 -19.89 1.54 -18.74
CA ILE A 92 -20.09 2.92 -19.21
C ILE A 92 -21.40 3.49 -18.66
N ASN A 93 -22.48 2.71 -18.68
CA ASN A 93 -23.76 3.14 -18.13
C ASN A 93 -23.72 3.38 -16.62
N SER A 94 -22.95 2.60 -15.85
CA SER A 94 -22.83 2.82 -14.39
C SER A 94 -22.05 4.09 -14.03
N TYR A 95 -21.07 4.48 -14.85
CA TYR A 95 -20.27 5.70 -14.62
C TYR A 95 -20.88 6.95 -15.28
N THR A 96 -21.97 6.80 -16.03
CA THR A 96 -22.61 7.95 -16.66
C THR A 96 -23.43 8.74 -15.65
N SER A 97 -23.17 10.04 -15.58
CA SER A 97 -23.97 11.03 -14.85
C SER A 97 -24.40 12.16 -15.81
N ASP A 98 -25.67 12.55 -15.82
CA ASP A 98 -26.19 13.65 -16.68
C ASP A 98 -25.86 13.50 -18.19
N ARG A 99 -26.07 12.31 -18.76
CA ARG A 99 -25.75 11.98 -20.17
C ARG A 99 -24.26 12.15 -20.54
N SER A 100 -23.37 12.23 -19.57
CA SER A 100 -21.94 12.38 -19.80
C SER A 100 -21.11 11.51 -18.84
N ILE A 101 -19.97 11.03 -19.31
CA ILE A 101 -19.02 10.24 -18.54
C ILE A 101 -17.72 11.02 -18.38
N ALA A 102 -17.07 10.98 -17.22
CA ALA A 102 -15.75 11.57 -17.08
C ALA A 102 -14.74 10.85 -17.99
N THR A 103 -13.81 11.59 -18.57
CA THR A 103 -12.80 11.04 -19.49
C THR A 103 -11.97 9.94 -18.81
N ASP A 104 -11.67 10.08 -17.52
CA ASP A 104 -10.91 9.08 -16.75
C ASP A 104 -11.73 7.82 -16.48
N ASP A 105 -13.02 7.95 -16.12
CA ASP A 105 -13.92 6.81 -15.95
C ASP A 105 -14.11 6.05 -17.28
N LEU A 106 -14.20 6.79 -18.40
CA LEU A 106 -14.26 6.20 -19.74
C LEU A 106 -12.96 5.47 -20.09
N TYR A 107 -11.80 6.04 -19.76
CA TYR A 107 -10.50 5.39 -19.93
C TYR A 107 -10.45 4.06 -19.17
N GLN A 108 -10.85 4.07 -17.89
CA GLN A 108 -10.88 2.87 -17.06
C GLN A 108 -11.81 1.80 -17.64
N CYS A 109 -13.02 2.18 -18.08
CA CYS A 109 -13.97 1.24 -18.69
C CYS A 109 -13.39 0.58 -19.95
N VAL A 110 -12.83 1.39 -20.85
CA VAL A 110 -12.29 0.93 -22.13
C VAL A 110 -11.04 0.08 -21.92
N ASN A 111 -10.14 0.53 -21.04
CA ASN A 111 -8.93 -0.20 -20.70
C ASN A 111 -9.24 -1.53 -20.02
N ARG A 112 -10.30 -1.61 -19.20
CA ARG A 112 -10.77 -2.88 -18.61
C ARG A 112 -11.15 -3.93 -19.63
N CYS A 113 -11.76 -3.54 -20.74
CA CYS A 113 -12.06 -4.48 -21.82
C CYS A 113 -10.79 -4.93 -22.56
N VAL A 114 -9.81 -4.05 -22.74
CA VAL A 114 -8.52 -4.43 -23.36
C VAL A 114 -7.68 -5.31 -22.44
N ALA A 115 -7.74 -5.07 -21.13
CA ALA A 115 -7.04 -5.84 -20.10
C ALA A 115 -7.81 -7.11 -19.64
N SER A 116 -9.03 -7.36 -20.14
CA SER A 116 -9.78 -8.60 -19.87
C SER A 116 -8.98 -9.87 -20.22
N ASN A 117 -8.13 -9.77 -21.24
CA ASN A 117 -7.30 -10.87 -21.71
C ASN A 117 -5.89 -10.88 -21.09
N ASN A 118 -5.69 -10.25 -19.91
CA ASN A 118 -4.35 -9.97 -19.40
C ASN A 118 -3.64 -11.22 -18.86
N ILE A 119 -2.82 -11.84 -19.71
CA ILE A 119 -1.86 -12.91 -19.37
C ILE A 119 -0.88 -12.43 -18.27
N GLU A 120 -0.67 -11.12 -18.16
CA GLU A 120 0.31 -10.48 -17.29
C GLU A 120 0.03 -10.68 -15.79
N GLY A 121 -1.21 -10.47 -15.34
CA GLY A 121 -1.57 -10.70 -13.93
C GLY A 121 -1.30 -12.15 -13.51
N VAL A 122 -1.55 -13.11 -14.40
CA VAL A 122 -1.28 -14.54 -14.17
C VAL A 122 0.23 -14.82 -14.09
N ILE A 123 1.03 -14.21 -14.97
CA ILE A 123 2.50 -14.35 -14.93
C ILE A 123 3.05 -13.70 -13.65
N LEU A 124 2.60 -12.50 -13.29
CA LEU A 124 3.07 -11.76 -12.12
C LEU A 124 2.77 -12.54 -10.83
N LEU A 125 1.57 -13.13 -10.72
CA LEU A 125 1.24 -14.02 -9.62
C LEU A 125 2.09 -15.29 -9.59
N ARG A 126 2.40 -15.87 -10.75
CA ARG A 126 3.26 -17.08 -10.84
C ARG A 126 4.69 -16.78 -10.42
N VAL A 127 5.26 -15.67 -10.87
CA VAL A 127 6.60 -15.20 -10.48
C VAL A 127 6.64 -14.90 -8.98
N SER A 128 5.63 -14.19 -8.46
CA SER A 128 5.51 -13.91 -7.02
C SER A 128 5.50 -15.20 -6.20
N LYS A 129 4.63 -16.16 -6.53
CA LYS A 129 4.56 -17.48 -5.86
C LYS A 129 5.88 -18.26 -5.94
N PHE A 130 6.58 -18.21 -7.07
CA PHE A 130 7.88 -18.85 -7.24
C PHE A 130 8.93 -18.28 -6.28
N PHE A 131 9.08 -16.94 -6.25
CA PHE A 131 10.03 -16.29 -5.34
C PHE A 131 9.64 -16.46 -3.87
N THR A 132 8.34 -16.48 -3.54
CA THR A 132 7.88 -16.83 -2.19
C THR A 132 8.31 -18.25 -1.80
N GLY A 133 8.21 -19.21 -2.71
CA GLY A 133 8.69 -20.58 -2.50
C GLY A 133 10.20 -20.65 -2.27
N VAL A 134 10.99 -19.95 -3.10
CA VAL A 134 12.45 -19.87 -2.94
C VAL A 134 12.84 -19.21 -1.61
N PHE A 135 12.16 -18.12 -1.24
CA PHE A 135 12.38 -17.44 0.04
C PHE A 135 12.03 -18.33 1.23
N ALA A 136 10.94 -19.11 1.15
CA ALA A 136 10.58 -20.07 2.20
C ALA A 136 11.65 -21.16 2.38
N LEU A 137 12.21 -21.69 1.29
CA LEU A 137 13.32 -22.65 1.34
C LEU A 137 14.58 -22.03 1.97
N PHE A 138 14.91 -20.79 1.60
CA PHE A 138 16.02 -20.04 2.17
C PHE A 138 15.83 -19.79 3.68
N MET A 139 14.63 -19.37 4.11
CA MET A 139 14.31 -19.17 5.52
C MET A 139 14.36 -20.49 6.30
N GLY A 140 13.90 -21.60 5.71
CA GLY A 140 14.03 -22.92 6.30
C GLY A 140 15.49 -23.34 6.48
N PHE A 141 16.33 -23.12 5.47
CA PHE A 141 17.78 -23.34 5.58
C PHE A 141 18.41 -22.47 6.68
N LEU A 142 18.08 -21.18 6.73
CA LEU A 142 18.61 -20.25 7.74
C LEU A 142 18.20 -20.66 9.16
N ALA A 143 16.96 -21.14 9.34
CA ALA A 143 16.49 -21.64 10.62
C ALA A 143 17.28 -22.86 11.11
N VAL A 144 17.50 -23.86 10.24
CA VAL A 144 18.32 -25.04 10.57
C VAL A 144 19.77 -24.63 10.83
N PHE A 145 20.32 -23.73 10.00
CA PHE A 145 21.68 -23.22 10.16
C PHE A 145 21.89 -22.55 11.53
N LEU A 146 21.01 -21.61 11.92
CA LEU A 146 21.09 -20.96 13.23
C LEU A 146 20.96 -21.95 14.38
N GLN A 147 20.09 -22.96 14.24
CA GLN A 147 19.94 -24.01 15.24
C GLN A 147 21.20 -24.88 15.37
N THR A 148 21.90 -25.18 14.28
CA THR A 148 23.20 -25.89 14.33
C THR A 148 24.32 -25.08 14.96
N LEU A 149 24.24 -23.74 14.92
CA LEU A 149 25.18 -22.84 15.58
C LEU A 149 24.90 -22.65 17.08
N GLY A 150 23.82 -23.26 17.60
CA GLY A 150 23.43 -23.18 19.02
C GLY A 150 22.56 -21.98 19.37
N PHE A 151 22.08 -21.20 18.40
CA PHE A 151 21.11 -20.14 18.66
C PHE A 151 19.71 -20.73 18.84
N SER A 152 19.07 -20.42 19.96
CA SER A 152 17.68 -20.82 20.19
C SER A 152 16.75 -20.05 19.26
N LEU A 153 15.82 -20.75 18.60
CA LEU A 153 14.75 -20.14 17.79
C LEU A 153 13.95 -19.12 18.61
N GLY A 154 13.74 -19.37 19.91
CA GLY A 154 13.09 -18.43 20.82
C GLY A 154 13.93 -17.16 21.05
N TRP A 155 15.25 -17.29 21.15
CA TRP A 155 16.14 -16.15 21.31
C TRP A 155 16.12 -15.24 20.08
N VAL A 156 16.16 -15.84 18.88
CA VAL A 156 16.08 -15.11 17.61
C VAL A 156 14.71 -14.43 17.47
N TYR A 157 13.63 -15.12 17.80
CA TYR A 157 12.27 -14.57 17.77
C TYR A 157 12.12 -13.35 18.68
N MET A 158 12.61 -13.41 19.92
CA MET A 158 12.53 -12.28 20.84
C MET A 158 13.42 -11.11 20.42
N THR A 159 14.61 -11.41 19.93
CA THR A 159 15.57 -10.41 19.42
C THR A 159 15.04 -9.64 18.20
N MET A 160 14.20 -10.27 17.38
CA MET A 160 13.53 -9.62 16.24
C MET A 160 12.80 -8.34 16.67
N GLY A 161 12.16 -8.35 17.86
CA GLY A 161 11.45 -7.18 18.38
C GLY A 161 12.35 -5.97 18.55
N VAL A 162 13.59 -6.17 19.01
CA VAL A 162 14.54 -5.07 19.28
C VAL A 162 15.06 -4.51 17.97
N ILE A 163 15.36 -5.39 17.01
CA ILE A 163 16.00 -5.02 15.74
C ILE A 163 14.99 -4.42 14.75
N ILE A 164 13.76 -4.91 14.72
CA ILE A 164 12.77 -4.53 13.70
C ILE A 164 11.69 -3.61 14.27
N GLY A 165 11.46 -3.64 15.59
CA GLY A 165 10.37 -2.90 16.24
C GLY A 165 10.43 -1.39 16.05
N SER A 166 11.63 -0.80 15.84
CA SER A 166 11.78 0.64 15.66
C SER A 166 11.06 1.20 14.43
N ALA A 167 10.82 0.38 13.40
CA ALA A 167 10.15 0.80 12.17
C ALA A 167 8.62 0.86 12.30
N VAL A 168 8.03 0.24 13.33
CA VAL A 168 6.57 0.16 13.50
C VAL A 168 5.93 1.53 13.67
N GLY A 169 6.51 2.37 14.54
CA GLY A 169 6.05 3.75 14.76
C GLY A 169 6.15 4.60 13.49
N PRO A 170 7.34 4.73 12.87
CA PRO A 170 7.52 5.42 11.59
C PRO A 170 6.57 4.94 10.48
N ALA A 171 6.40 3.64 10.30
CA ALA A 171 5.48 3.08 9.31
C ALA A 171 4.00 3.42 9.59
N SER A 172 3.62 3.48 10.87
CA SER A 172 2.27 3.90 11.26
C SER A 172 2.05 5.38 10.92
N ILE A 173 3.04 6.24 11.18
CA ILE A 173 2.97 7.67 10.85
C ILE A 173 2.85 7.90 9.34
N THR A 174 3.54 7.11 8.50
CA THR A 174 3.42 7.23 7.03
C THR A 174 2.06 6.86 6.48
N ILE A 175 1.18 6.23 7.26
CA ILE A 175 -0.19 5.86 6.83
C ILE A 175 -1.21 6.80 7.47
N LEU A 176 -0.99 7.22 8.72
CA LEU A 176 -1.95 7.98 9.50
C LEU A 176 -1.84 9.50 9.32
N MET A 177 -0.70 10.00 8.85
CA MET A 177 -0.44 11.44 8.76
C MET A 177 0.03 11.83 7.37
N GLU A 178 -0.77 12.66 6.69
CA GLU A 178 -0.46 13.18 5.36
C GLU A 178 0.86 13.97 5.35
N LYS A 179 1.07 14.79 6.38
CA LYS A 179 2.25 15.66 6.50
C LYS A 179 3.49 14.96 7.08
N ALA A 180 3.55 13.63 7.00
CA ALA A 180 4.67 12.85 7.51
C ALA A 180 5.93 13.10 6.69
N ASN A 181 6.96 13.67 7.31
CA ASN A 181 8.20 14.00 6.63
C ASN A 181 9.09 12.77 6.47
N GLY A 182 9.35 12.36 5.23
CA GLY A 182 10.12 11.15 4.90
C GLY A 182 11.52 11.10 5.53
N MET A 183 12.17 12.25 5.71
CA MET A 183 13.49 12.31 6.36
C MET A 183 13.41 11.92 7.84
N PHE A 184 12.41 12.44 8.56
CA PHE A 184 12.23 12.15 9.99
C PHE A 184 11.63 10.76 10.23
N VAL A 185 10.81 10.26 9.32
CA VAL A 185 10.35 8.87 9.32
C VAL A 185 11.56 7.92 9.19
N GLY A 186 12.44 8.17 8.21
CA GLY A 186 13.67 7.38 8.05
C GLY A 186 14.63 7.49 9.24
N ALA A 187 14.82 8.71 9.75
CA ALA A 187 15.60 8.96 10.96
C ALA A 187 15.00 8.28 12.19
N GLY A 188 13.68 8.19 12.29
CA GLY A 188 12.98 7.48 13.36
C GLY A 188 13.23 5.97 13.31
N ALA A 189 13.18 5.35 12.13
CA ALA A 189 13.45 3.93 11.98
C ALA A 189 14.89 3.56 12.40
N ILE A 190 15.88 4.33 11.94
CA ILE A 190 17.30 4.10 12.24
C ILE A 190 17.66 4.55 13.66
N GLY A 191 17.23 5.74 14.06
CA GLY A 191 17.49 6.31 15.39
C GLY A 191 16.84 5.47 16.48
N GLY A 192 15.62 4.99 16.24
CA GLY A 192 14.93 4.07 17.14
C GLY A 192 15.67 2.75 17.30
N LEU A 193 16.22 2.20 16.21
CA LEU A 193 17.04 0.98 16.27
C LEU A 193 18.30 1.19 17.14
N ILE A 194 19.01 2.30 16.94
CA ILE A 194 20.22 2.61 17.72
C ILE A 194 19.88 2.74 19.21
N ILE A 195 18.82 3.48 19.55
CA ILE A 195 18.38 3.65 20.94
C ILE A 195 17.91 2.33 21.54
N GLY A 196 17.21 1.50 20.76
CA GLY A 196 16.79 0.15 21.14
C GLY A 196 17.96 -0.77 21.46
N LEU A 197 18.99 -0.81 20.60
CA LEU A 197 20.21 -1.58 20.84
C LEU A 197 20.98 -1.08 22.07
N ILE A 198 21.10 0.24 22.24
CA ILE A 198 21.73 0.82 23.43
C ILE A 198 20.96 0.40 24.69
N GLY A 199 19.63 0.52 24.69
CA GLY A 199 18.77 0.12 25.81
C GLY A 199 18.91 -1.37 26.13
N TRP A 200 18.94 -2.22 25.10
CA TRP A 200 19.09 -3.67 25.24
C TRP A 200 20.45 -4.05 25.85
N PHE A 201 21.55 -3.56 25.29
CA PHE A 201 22.90 -3.84 25.80
C PHE A 201 23.14 -3.23 27.19
N THR A 202 22.62 -2.03 27.43
CA THR A 202 22.76 -1.36 28.73
C THR A 202 22.01 -2.13 29.80
N LYS A 203 20.78 -2.58 29.54
CA LYS A 203 20.01 -3.37 30.50
C LYS A 203 20.66 -4.72 30.78
N ALA A 204 21.16 -5.40 29.74
CA ALA A 204 21.89 -6.66 29.91
C ALA A 204 23.13 -6.49 30.81
N LYS A 205 23.89 -5.41 30.58
CA LYS A 205 25.07 -5.07 31.40
C LYS A 205 24.71 -4.71 32.84
N VAL A 206 23.65 -3.93 33.06
CA VAL A 206 23.24 -3.53 34.42
C VAL A 206 22.74 -4.71 35.24
N ASP A 207 22.04 -5.65 34.61
CA ASP A 207 21.44 -6.79 35.34
C ASP A 207 22.38 -7.96 35.54
N SER A 208 23.37 -8.13 34.65
CA SER A 208 24.24 -9.31 34.63
C SER A 208 25.72 -8.97 34.79
N ASP A 209 26.09 -7.69 34.93
CA ASP A 209 27.46 -7.13 34.93
C ASP A 209 28.30 -7.40 33.67
N GLU A 210 27.84 -8.28 32.77
CA GLU A 210 28.47 -8.63 31.50
C GLU A 210 27.48 -8.64 30.32
N VAL A 211 27.99 -8.43 29.11
CA VAL A 211 27.23 -8.53 27.85
C VAL A 211 27.62 -9.82 27.14
N THR A 212 26.83 -10.86 27.34
CA THR A 212 27.00 -12.20 26.78
C THR A 212 25.70 -12.65 26.11
N TYR A 213 25.73 -13.76 25.38
CA TYR A 213 24.54 -14.34 24.76
C TYR A 213 23.42 -14.60 25.78
N ASP A 214 23.79 -15.14 26.95
CA ASP A 214 22.86 -15.45 28.02
C ASP A 214 22.31 -14.18 28.69
N SER A 215 23.13 -13.15 28.90
CA SER A 215 22.64 -11.90 29.51
C SER A 215 21.72 -11.12 28.58
N LEU A 216 21.94 -11.18 27.26
CA LEU A 216 21.05 -10.58 26.26
C LEU A 216 19.75 -11.36 26.06
N GLY A 217 19.77 -12.66 26.35
CA GLY A 217 18.63 -13.57 26.25
C GLY A 217 17.68 -13.58 27.45
N LYS A 218 17.81 -12.61 28.36
CA LYS A 218 16.91 -12.46 29.51
C LYS A 218 15.69 -11.59 29.16
N ASP A 219 14.58 -11.85 29.84
CA ASP A 219 13.29 -11.18 29.58
C ASP A 219 13.36 -9.65 29.71
N TRP A 220 14.00 -9.15 30.76
CA TRP A 220 14.08 -7.71 31.03
C TRP A 220 14.88 -6.93 29.98
N PRO A 221 16.10 -7.37 29.57
CA PRO A 221 16.79 -6.79 28.43
C PRO A 221 15.95 -6.72 27.15
N TRP A 222 15.22 -7.79 26.79
CA TRP A 222 14.34 -7.76 25.61
C TRP A 222 13.21 -6.74 25.75
N VAL A 223 12.55 -6.68 26.91
CA VAL A 223 11.46 -5.73 27.17
C VAL A 223 11.96 -4.29 27.05
N VAL A 224 13.09 -3.97 27.68
CA VAL A 224 13.66 -2.61 27.65
C VAL A 224 14.11 -2.26 26.23
N GLY A 225 14.81 -3.17 25.54
CA GLY A 225 15.25 -2.97 24.16
C GLY A 225 14.07 -2.70 23.22
N ASN A 226 13.02 -3.53 23.28
CA ASN A 226 11.82 -3.39 22.47
C ASN A 226 11.10 -2.06 22.74
N LEU A 227 10.91 -1.71 24.02
CA LEU A 227 10.22 -0.49 24.40
C LEU A 227 11.00 0.75 23.95
N CYS A 228 12.32 0.75 24.17
CA CYS A 228 13.20 1.80 23.69
C CYS A 228 13.12 1.92 22.16
N ALA A 229 13.19 0.82 21.42
CA ALA A 229 13.13 0.83 19.95
C ALA A 229 11.83 1.43 19.42
N ILE A 230 10.68 0.92 19.89
CA ILE A 230 9.36 1.33 19.40
C ILE A 230 9.06 2.78 19.79
N LEU A 231 9.24 3.15 21.07
CA LEU A 231 8.86 4.47 21.55
C LEU A 231 9.76 5.56 20.98
N SER A 232 11.08 5.34 20.92
CA SER A 232 11.98 6.34 20.36
C SER A 232 11.84 6.47 18.85
N GLY A 233 11.61 5.37 18.13
CA GLY A 233 11.33 5.43 16.69
C GLY A 233 10.06 6.20 16.38
N LEU A 234 8.98 5.95 17.14
CA LEU A 234 7.74 6.72 17.04
C LEU A 234 7.94 8.18 17.41
N PHE A 235 8.65 8.46 18.51
CA PHE A 235 8.89 9.82 18.99
C PHE A 235 9.65 10.66 17.96
N ILE A 236 10.76 10.15 17.42
CA ILE A 236 11.58 10.85 16.43
C ILE A 236 10.75 11.11 15.16
N ALA A 237 10.03 10.10 14.66
CA ALA A 237 9.22 10.25 13.46
C ALA A 237 8.06 11.24 13.65
N LEU A 238 7.33 11.14 14.77
CA LEU A 238 6.19 12.00 15.07
C LEU A 238 6.62 13.44 15.35
N VAL A 239 7.55 13.65 16.29
CA VAL A 239 8.00 15.00 16.66
C VAL A 239 8.74 15.67 15.52
N GLY A 240 9.58 14.93 14.80
CA GLY A 240 10.28 15.44 13.62
C GLY A 240 9.32 15.89 12.52
N SER A 241 8.30 15.07 12.24
CA SER A 241 7.29 15.43 11.24
C SER A 241 6.33 16.53 11.69
N LEU A 242 6.07 16.69 13.00
CA LEU A 242 5.30 17.82 13.51
C LEU A 242 6.11 19.12 13.52
N ALA A 243 7.42 19.05 13.77
CA ALA A 243 8.31 20.21 13.77
C ALA A 243 8.61 20.72 12.35
N MET A 244 8.74 19.81 11.39
CA MET A 244 8.99 20.12 9.97
C MET A 244 8.06 19.28 9.09
N PRO A 245 6.77 19.65 9.02
CA PRO A 245 5.79 18.93 8.22
C PRO A 245 6.14 19.01 6.74
N ASP A 246 5.88 17.91 6.02
CA ASP A 246 5.88 17.91 4.57
C ASP A 246 4.55 18.50 4.07
N GLU A 247 4.60 19.61 3.33
CA GLU A 247 3.43 20.25 2.74
C GLU A 247 3.23 19.84 1.26
N ASP A 248 4.24 19.23 0.64
CA ASP A 248 4.23 18.90 -0.79
C ASP A 248 3.47 17.61 -1.07
N PHE A 249 3.48 16.67 -0.13
CA PHE A 249 2.78 15.41 -0.25
C PHE A 249 1.28 15.55 0.02
N LYS A 250 0.47 14.96 -0.86
CA LYS A 250 -0.99 14.88 -0.78
C LYS A 250 -1.46 13.48 -1.11
N TRP A 251 -2.44 12.96 -0.37
CA TRP A 251 -2.94 11.60 -0.58
C TRP A 251 -3.46 11.40 -2.00
N GLU A 252 -4.02 12.43 -2.60
CA GLU A 252 -4.52 12.46 -3.97
C GLU A 252 -3.44 12.09 -4.99
N GLN A 253 -2.17 12.44 -4.72
CA GLN A 253 -1.05 12.12 -5.61
C GLN A 253 -0.77 10.61 -5.69
N LEU A 254 -1.16 9.80 -4.70
CA LEU A 254 -0.99 8.35 -4.77
C LEU A 254 -1.88 7.73 -5.84
N ASN A 255 -3.08 8.27 -6.06
CA ASN A 255 -4.00 7.78 -7.09
C ASN A 255 -3.39 7.98 -8.49
N GLU A 256 -2.64 9.06 -8.69
CA GLU A 256 -1.97 9.34 -9.96
C GLU A 256 -0.66 8.55 -10.13
N ARG A 257 0.07 8.33 -9.03
CA ARG A 257 1.44 7.80 -9.05
C ARG A 257 1.55 6.30 -8.84
N ILE A 258 0.54 5.62 -8.26
CA ILE A 258 0.56 4.16 -8.11
C ILE A 258 0.00 3.53 -9.39
N PRO A 259 0.84 2.96 -10.27
CA PRO A 259 0.34 2.26 -11.44
C PRO A 259 -0.36 0.97 -10.98
N LEU A 260 -1.66 0.87 -11.24
CA LEU A 260 -2.33 -0.43 -11.11
C LEU A 260 -1.79 -1.39 -12.17
N VAL A 261 -1.69 -2.67 -11.81
CA VAL A 261 -1.15 -3.72 -12.70
C VAL A 261 -1.89 -3.76 -14.02
N ASP A 262 -3.21 -3.62 -13.95
CA ASP A 262 -4.09 -3.67 -15.11
C ASP A 262 -4.64 -2.28 -15.50
N ASP A 263 -4.24 -1.18 -14.85
CA ASP A 263 -4.87 0.16 -15.00
C ASP A 263 -6.39 0.17 -14.74
N ILE A 264 -6.91 -0.89 -14.11
CA ILE A 264 -8.31 -1.04 -13.74
C ILE A 264 -8.40 -0.74 -12.25
N GLU A 265 -8.93 0.43 -11.90
CA GLU A 265 -9.43 0.62 -10.54
C GLU A 265 -10.55 -0.41 -10.28
N PRO A 266 -10.56 -1.07 -9.12
CA PRO A 266 -11.69 -1.89 -8.73
C PRO A 266 -12.94 -0.99 -8.80
N PRO A 267 -14.07 -1.50 -9.34
CA PRO A 267 -15.27 -0.69 -9.45
C PRO A 267 -15.61 -0.13 -8.08
N LYS A 268 -15.79 1.20 -7.98
CA LYS A 268 -16.21 1.85 -6.75
C LYS A 268 -17.50 1.16 -6.30
N ASP A 269 -17.47 0.51 -5.14
CA ASP A 269 -18.65 -0.15 -4.63
C ASP A 269 -19.71 0.93 -4.39
N ALA A 270 -20.87 0.81 -5.03
CA ALA A 270 -21.96 1.76 -4.83
C ALA A 270 -22.40 1.85 -3.35
N GLN A 271 -22.01 0.85 -2.55
CA GLN A 271 -22.20 0.85 -1.10
C GLN A 271 -21.14 1.63 -0.32
N GLU A 272 -19.97 1.93 -0.88
CA GLU A 272 -18.92 2.74 -0.26
C GLU A 272 -19.20 4.23 -0.40
N THR A 273 -20.15 4.70 0.41
CA THR A 273 -20.40 6.14 0.62
C THR A 273 -19.43 6.68 1.68
N ASP A 274 -18.99 7.93 1.54
CA ASP A 274 -18.15 8.63 2.55
C ASP A 274 -18.69 8.48 3.98
N ASP A 275 -20.01 8.56 4.16
CA ASP A 275 -20.66 8.37 5.45
C ASP A 275 -20.43 6.97 6.06
N LYS A 276 -20.40 5.93 5.21
CA LYS A 276 -20.10 4.57 5.67
C LYS A 276 -18.63 4.42 6.01
N LEU A 277 -17.72 5.00 5.22
CA LEU A 277 -16.29 5.00 5.51
C LEU A 277 -16.01 5.67 6.86
N GLN A 278 -16.59 6.85 7.12
CA GLN A 278 -16.48 7.53 8.41
C GLN A 278 -17.02 6.70 9.58
N THR A 279 -18.11 5.97 9.35
CA THR A 279 -18.69 5.07 10.36
C THR A 279 -17.76 3.88 10.63
N GLN A 280 -17.18 3.28 9.59
CA GLN A 280 -16.23 2.18 9.71
C GLN A 280 -14.96 2.60 10.45
N VAL A 281 -14.44 3.80 10.19
CA VAL A 281 -13.30 4.36 10.94
C VAL A 281 -13.62 4.46 12.43
N LYS A 282 -14.80 4.96 12.81
CA LYS A 282 -15.23 5.05 14.21
C LYS A 282 -15.36 3.67 14.86
N ILE A 283 -15.93 2.70 14.15
CA ILE A 283 -16.02 1.30 14.62
C ILE A 283 -14.62 0.71 14.81
N ALA A 284 -13.70 0.93 13.87
CA ALA A 284 -12.33 0.44 13.95
C ALA A 284 -11.58 1.02 15.14
N ILE A 285 -11.72 2.32 15.40
CA ILE A 285 -11.15 2.97 16.59
C ILE A 285 -11.76 2.37 17.86
N GLY A 286 -13.09 2.25 17.94
CA GLY A 286 -13.78 1.69 19.10
C GLY A 286 -13.37 0.24 19.37
N ALA A 287 -13.35 -0.60 18.33
CA ALA A 287 -12.92 -1.99 18.41
C ALA A 287 -11.45 -2.11 18.84
N SER A 288 -10.57 -1.25 18.31
CA SER A 288 -9.15 -1.23 18.68
C SER A 288 -8.97 -0.90 20.16
N LEU A 289 -9.64 0.15 20.67
CA LEU A 289 -9.59 0.53 22.07
C LEU A 289 -10.13 -0.56 23.01
N VAL A 290 -11.27 -1.17 22.65
CA VAL A 290 -11.86 -2.28 23.41
C VAL A 290 -10.91 -3.47 23.42
N LEU A 291 -10.36 -3.86 22.27
CA LEU A 291 -9.44 -4.99 22.17
C LEU A 291 -8.15 -4.74 22.95
N THR A 292 -7.59 -3.52 22.88
CA THR A 292 -6.43 -3.12 23.69
C THR A 292 -6.75 -3.24 25.19
N PHE A 293 -7.90 -2.75 25.64
CA PHE A 293 -8.30 -2.89 27.04
C PHE A 293 -8.47 -4.36 27.44
N VAL A 294 -9.12 -5.16 26.60
CA VAL A 294 -9.34 -6.59 26.88
C VAL A 294 -8.02 -7.34 26.96
N LEU A 295 -7.13 -7.17 25.99
CA LEU A 295 -5.88 -7.94 25.92
C LEU A 295 -4.80 -7.47 26.89
N LEU A 296 -4.72 -6.17 27.20
CA LEU A 296 -3.69 -5.63 28.09
C LEU A 296 -4.12 -5.55 29.55
N ILE A 297 -5.43 -5.38 29.82
CA ILE A 297 -5.94 -5.18 31.18
C ILE A 297 -6.83 -6.35 31.59
N LEU A 298 -7.93 -6.61 30.87
CA LEU A 298 -8.93 -7.58 31.32
C LEU A 298 -8.40 -9.02 31.33
N TRP A 299 -7.56 -9.41 30.37
CA TRP A 299 -7.03 -10.76 30.24
C TRP A 299 -5.89 -11.06 31.22
N PRO A 300 -4.87 -10.18 31.40
CA PRO A 300 -3.77 -10.45 32.33
C PRO A 300 -4.18 -10.30 33.79
N LEU A 301 -5.19 -9.48 34.11
CA LEU A 301 -5.58 -9.18 35.50
C LEU A 301 -6.07 -10.43 36.27
N PRO A 302 -6.92 -11.32 35.72
CA PRO A 302 -7.23 -12.62 36.32
C PRO A 302 -6.02 -13.55 36.44
N LEU A 303 -5.09 -13.54 35.48
CA LEU A 303 -3.88 -14.37 35.53
C LEU A 303 -2.94 -13.93 36.66
N HIS A 304 -2.81 -12.62 36.88
CA HIS A 304 -2.05 -12.08 38.01
C HIS A 304 -2.79 -12.24 39.36
N GLY A 305 -4.11 -12.07 39.37
CA GLY A 305 -4.93 -12.12 40.58
C GLY A 305 -5.26 -13.53 41.08
N SER A 306 -5.27 -14.54 40.21
CA SER A 306 -5.64 -15.92 40.59
C SER A 306 -4.50 -16.77 41.16
N ALA A 307 -3.24 -16.29 41.16
CA ALA A 307 -2.07 -17.03 41.64
C ALA A 307 -1.98 -18.49 41.14
N GLY A 308 -2.60 -18.78 39.99
CA GLY A 308 -2.65 -20.11 39.41
C GLY A 308 -1.33 -20.42 38.74
N VAL A 309 -0.40 -21.01 39.49
CA VAL A 309 0.66 -21.81 38.88
C VAL A 309 -0.05 -22.88 38.06
N PHE A 310 -0.04 -22.74 36.73
CA PHE A 310 -0.63 -23.73 35.85
C PHE A 310 0.08 -25.07 36.11
N ASN A 311 -0.63 -26.01 36.75
CA ASN A 311 -0.16 -27.38 36.92
C ASN A 311 -0.16 -28.07 35.54
N GLU A 312 0.67 -29.10 35.34
CA GLU A 312 0.74 -29.88 34.08
C GLU A 312 -0.64 -30.37 33.62
N SER A 313 -1.56 -30.62 34.56
CA SER A 313 -2.96 -30.98 34.29
C SER A 313 -3.82 -29.88 33.65
N SER A 314 -3.33 -28.65 33.53
CA SER A 314 -4.06 -27.52 32.95
C SER A 314 -3.84 -27.40 31.44
N PHE A 315 -2.86 -28.14 30.90
CA PHE A 315 -2.48 -28.14 29.49
C PHE A 315 -2.76 -29.47 28.78
N THR A 316 -3.48 -30.39 29.43
CA THR A 316 -4.01 -31.63 28.83
C THR A 316 -5.48 -31.43 28.50
#